data_AF-A0A4R8HPN1-F1
#
_entry.id   AF-A0A4R8HPN1-F1
#
_cell.length_a   1.000
_cell.length_b   1.000
_cell.length_c   1.000
_cell.angle_alpha   90.00
_cell.angle_beta   90.00
_cell.angle_gamma   90.00
#
_symmetry.space_group_name_H-M   'P 1'
#
loop_
_entity.id
_entity.type
_entity.pdbx_description
1 polymer ?
#
loop_
_entity_poly.entity_id
_entity_poly.type
_entity_poly.pdbx_seq_one_letter_code
_entity_poly.pdbx_strand_id
1 'polypeptide(L)'
;MKHSWKRNMAALALAISTGLVAGSANAAGACNGLSGYYGNVTAIVVGQDGKTVNVTLAGGRPNAYGSCSGNQLTVNFTDDKTIKGVFDGKTISWDNGTKWTKQ
;
A
#
# COMPACT_ATOMS: atom_id res chain seq x y z
N MET A 1 10.57 68.84 7.18
CA MET A 1 9.23 68.27 7.38
C MET A 1 8.76 67.61 6.10
N LYS A 2 8.47 66.30 6.15
CA LYS A 2 7.41 65.54 5.45
C LYS A 2 7.88 64.11 5.18
N HIS A 3 7.16 63.18 5.81
CA HIS A 3 7.33 61.74 5.84
C HIS A 3 6.81 61.02 4.58
N SER A 4 7.31 59.78 4.39
CA SER A 4 6.65 58.61 3.77
C SER A 4 6.55 58.63 2.22
N TRP A 5 6.90 57.57 1.47
CA TRP A 5 6.33 56.23 1.58
C TRP A 5 7.22 55.11 0.94
N LYS A 6 6.95 53.89 1.38
CA LYS A 6 7.59 52.58 1.15
C LYS A 6 7.73 52.22 -0.36
N ARG A 7 8.67 51.36 -0.77
CA ARG A 7 8.52 49.88 -0.77
C ARG A 7 9.85 49.15 -0.97
N ASN A 8 10.11 48.24 -0.04
CA ASN A 8 11.17 47.25 -0.03
C ASN A 8 10.87 46.07 -0.96
N MET A 9 11.94 45.61 -1.64
CA MET A 9 12.41 44.22 -1.80
C MET A 9 11.48 43.14 -2.38
N ALA A 10 11.96 42.44 -3.41
CA ALA A 10 12.41 41.05 -3.28
C ALA A 10 12.82 40.51 -4.67
N ALA A 11 14.08 40.11 -4.82
CA ALA A 11 14.55 39.34 -5.96
C ALA A 11 13.88 37.96 -5.96
N LEU A 12 13.27 37.60 -7.08
CA LEU A 12 12.66 36.30 -7.31
C LEU A 12 13.78 35.27 -7.51
N ALA A 13 14.16 34.56 -6.45
CA ALA A 13 15.07 33.41 -6.57
C ALA A 13 14.29 32.23 -7.19
N LEU A 14 14.66 31.85 -8.42
CA LEU A 14 14.28 30.59 -9.04
C LEU A 14 14.96 29.45 -8.27
N ALA A 15 14.25 28.87 -7.28
CA ALA A 15 14.65 27.61 -6.71
C ALA A 15 14.35 26.51 -7.73
N ILE A 16 15.40 26.00 -8.38
CA ILE A 16 15.35 24.74 -9.11
C ILE A 16 15.12 23.67 -8.04
N SER A 17 13.87 23.22 -7.90
CA SER A 17 13.55 22.04 -7.12
C SER A 17 14.08 20.81 -7.86
N THR A 18 15.36 20.49 -7.68
CA THR A 18 15.86 19.12 -7.88
C THR A 18 15.26 18.24 -6.80
N GLY A 19 13.97 17.94 -6.95
CA GLY A 19 13.25 16.99 -6.12
C GLY A 19 13.47 15.57 -6.65
N LEU A 20 14.69 15.06 -6.55
CA LEU A 20 14.91 13.61 -6.49
C LEU A 20 15.61 13.33 -5.16
N VAL A 21 14.85 13.38 -4.08
CA VAL A 21 15.18 12.52 -2.95
C VAL A 21 14.91 11.11 -3.44
N ALA A 22 15.93 10.47 -4.00
CA ALA A 22 16.00 9.02 -4.06
C ALA A 22 16.16 8.51 -2.62
N GLY A 23 15.12 8.74 -1.81
CA GLY A 23 14.87 7.87 -0.69
C GLY A 23 14.57 6.55 -1.35
N SER A 24 15.48 5.59 -1.23
CA SER A 24 15.03 4.21 -1.13
C SER A 24 14.01 4.22 0.00
N ALA A 25 12.73 4.36 -0.37
CA ALA A 25 11.64 4.05 0.50
C ALA A 25 11.78 2.56 0.76
N ASN A 26 12.64 2.23 1.72
CA ASN A 26 12.38 1.12 2.60
C ASN A 26 11.00 1.46 3.14
N ALA A 27 9.97 0.94 2.49
CA ALA A 27 8.63 0.92 3.02
C ALA A 27 8.70 0.03 4.25
N ALA A 28 9.22 0.57 5.35
CA ALA A 28 9.27 -0.01 6.69
C ALA A 28 7.85 -0.02 7.29
N GLY A 29 6.90 -0.50 6.47
CA GLY A 29 5.45 -0.40 6.63
C GLY A 29 4.67 -1.04 5.47
N ALA A 30 5.32 -1.53 4.40
CA ALA A 30 4.69 -2.45 3.46
C ALA A 30 4.46 -3.77 4.18
N CYS A 31 3.29 -4.39 4.03
CA CYS A 31 2.90 -5.62 4.71
C CYS A 31 3.83 -6.80 4.36
N ASN A 32 4.99 -6.82 5.01
CA ASN A 32 6.05 -7.83 5.03
C ASN A 32 6.27 -8.66 3.75
N GLY A 33 6.24 -8.05 2.56
CA GLY A 33 6.41 -8.79 1.31
C GLY A 33 5.21 -9.66 0.91
N LEU A 34 4.00 -9.27 1.31
CA LEU A 34 2.74 -9.97 1.03
C LEU A 34 2.40 -10.04 -0.47
N SER A 35 2.83 -9.08 -1.29
CA SER A 35 2.53 -9.09 -2.72
C SER A 35 3.12 -10.33 -3.41
N GLY A 36 2.31 -11.06 -4.18
CA GLY A 36 2.76 -12.20 -4.97
C GLY A 36 1.63 -13.17 -5.35
N TYR A 37 2.03 -14.29 -5.95
CA TYR A 37 1.12 -15.36 -6.36
C TYR A 37 0.95 -16.39 -5.25
N TYR A 38 -0.29 -16.82 -5.06
CA TYR A 38 -0.73 -17.77 -4.04
C TYR A 38 -1.41 -18.95 -4.73
N GLY A 39 -0.60 -19.75 -5.42
CA GLY A 39 -1.07 -20.71 -6.41
C GLY A 39 -1.23 -20.08 -7.80
N ASN A 40 -1.82 -20.83 -8.73
CA ASN A 40 -1.71 -20.51 -10.16
C ASN A 40 -2.63 -19.36 -10.64
N VAL A 41 -3.61 -18.98 -9.83
CA VAL A 41 -4.72 -18.11 -10.24
C VAL A 41 -5.14 -17.09 -9.19
N THR A 42 -4.44 -17.06 -8.07
CA THR A 42 -4.69 -16.12 -6.98
C THR A 42 -3.47 -15.25 -6.81
N ALA A 43 -3.67 -13.94 -6.77
CA ALA A 43 -2.60 -12.98 -6.55
C ALA A 43 -3.02 -11.95 -5.52
N ILE A 44 -2.07 -11.50 -4.71
CA ILE A 44 -2.24 -10.38 -3.80
C ILE A 44 -1.30 -9.26 -4.23
N VAL A 45 -1.83 -8.04 -4.27
CA VAL A 45 -1.06 -6.82 -4.51
C VAL A 45 -1.32 -5.86 -3.35
N VAL A 46 -0.24 -5.44 -2.70
CA VAL A 46 -0.26 -4.32 -1.74
C VAL A 46 -0.06 -3.01 -2.51
N GLY A 47 -0.93 -2.05 -2.24
CA GLY A 47 -0.88 -0.71 -2.84
C GLY A 47 0.37 0.07 -2.47
N GLN A 48 0.62 1.17 -3.19
CA GLN A 48 1.77 2.05 -2.93
C GLN A 48 1.75 2.69 -1.53
N ASP A 49 0.57 2.76 -0.89
CA ASP A 49 0.40 3.20 0.49
C ASP A 49 0.93 2.18 1.52
N GLY A 50 1.32 0.98 1.07
CA GLY A 50 1.83 -0.11 1.90
C GLY A 50 0.77 -0.81 2.74
N LYS A 51 -0.52 -0.42 2.62
CA LYS A 51 -1.60 -0.85 3.50
C LYS A 51 -2.82 -1.37 2.76
N THR A 52 -3.14 -0.83 1.60
CA THR A 52 -4.27 -1.29 0.80
C THR A 52 -3.95 -2.63 0.15
N VAL A 53 -4.88 -3.57 0.19
CA VAL A 53 -4.73 -4.92 -0.36
C VAL A 53 -5.77 -5.14 -1.45
N ASN A 54 -5.32 -5.61 -2.61
CA ASN A 54 -6.17 -6.16 -3.67
C ASN A 54 -5.86 -7.64 -3.85
N VAL A 55 -6.90 -8.48 -3.85
CA VAL A 55 -6.82 -9.91 -4.08
C VAL A 55 -7.55 -10.23 -5.37
N THR A 56 -6.80 -10.75 -6.34
CA THR A 56 -7.35 -11.24 -7.61
C THR A 56 -7.56 -12.74 -7.53
N LEU A 57 -8.72 -13.20 -7.99
CA LEU A 57 -9.16 -14.59 -7.97
C LEU A 57 -9.47 -15.09 -9.38
N ALA A 58 -9.44 -16.41 -9.56
CA ALA A 58 -9.89 -17.06 -10.79
C ALA A 58 -11.43 -17.16 -10.90
N GLY A 59 -11.87 -17.60 -12.09
CA GLY A 59 -13.21 -18.16 -12.27
C GLY A 59 -14.33 -17.13 -12.36
N GLY A 60 -14.02 -15.89 -12.76
CA GLY A 60 -15.01 -14.83 -12.90
C GLY A 60 -15.54 -14.27 -11.57
N ARG A 61 -14.91 -14.65 -10.45
CA ARG A 61 -15.22 -14.04 -9.15
C ARG A 61 -14.73 -12.58 -9.11
N PRO A 62 -15.46 -11.68 -8.44
CA PRO A 62 -14.98 -10.32 -8.20
C PRO A 62 -13.64 -10.31 -7.45
N ASN A 63 -12.84 -9.28 -7.69
CA ASN A 63 -11.68 -9.01 -6.84
C ASN A 63 -12.14 -8.68 -5.43
N ALA A 64 -11.34 -9.08 -4.45
CA ALA A 64 -11.54 -8.72 -3.06
C ALA A 64 -10.58 -7.62 -2.64
N TYR A 65 -11.03 -6.75 -1.74
CA TYR A 65 -10.27 -5.58 -1.32
C TYR A 65 -10.18 -5.51 0.19
N GLY A 66 -9.11 -4.93 0.70
CA GLY A 66 -8.87 -4.92 2.13
C GLY A 66 -7.71 -4.04 2.53
N SER A 67 -7.24 -4.30 3.74
CA SER A 67 -6.07 -3.64 4.28
C SER A 67 -5.22 -4.61 5.09
N CYS A 68 -3.99 -4.19 5.35
CA CYS A 68 -3.07 -4.92 6.19
C CYS A 68 -2.30 -3.97 7.13
N SER A 69 -1.86 -4.54 8.24
CA SER A 69 -1.07 -3.86 9.27
C SER A 69 -0.06 -4.84 9.84
N GLY A 70 1.23 -4.62 9.54
CA GLY A 70 2.28 -5.58 9.82
C GLY A 70 2.05 -6.90 9.06
N ASN A 71 1.84 -7.99 9.81
CA ASN A 71 1.53 -9.31 9.25
C ASN A 71 0.03 -9.64 9.23
N GLN A 72 -0.84 -8.75 9.72
CA GLN A 72 -2.28 -9.00 9.78
C GLN A 72 -2.98 -8.44 8.55
N LEU A 73 -3.96 -9.18 8.04
CA LEU A 73 -4.79 -8.83 6.89
C LEU A 73 -6.26 -8.82 7.28
N THR A 74 -7.03 -7.95 6.64
CA THR A 74 -8.50 -8.00 6.61
C THR A 74 -8.93 -7.77 5.18
N VAL A 75 -9.59 -8.75 4.57
CA VAL A 75 -9.98 -8.73 3.15
C VAL A 75 -11.48 -9.01 3.02
N ASN A 76 -12.19 -8.14 2.32
CA ASN A 76 -13.60 -8.26 2.02
C ASN A 76 -13.83 -8.87 0.64
N PHE A 77 -14.37 -10.09 0.61
CA PHE A 77 -14.86 -10.75 -0.59
C PHE A 77 -16.34 -10.37 -0.77
N THR A 78 -16.64 -9.53 -1.75
CA THR A 78 -17.99 -8.93 -1.91
C THR A 78 -19.09 -9.95 -2.19
N ASP A 79 -18.73 -11.12 -2.71
CA ASP A 79 -19.61 -12.24 -3.01
C ASP A 79 -19.67 -13.29 -1.89
N ASP A 80 -18.96 -13.09 -0.78
CA ASP A 80 -18.96 -13.99 0.38
C ASP A 80 -18.94 -13.18 1.69
N LYS A 81 -17.75 -12.96 2.27
CA LYS A 81 -17.58 -12.26 3.55
C LYS A 81 -16.21 -11.60 3.69
N THR A 82 -16.07 -10.79 4.72
CA THR A 82 -14.76 -10.35 5.19
C THR A 82 -14.07 -11.46 5.98
N ILE A 83 -12.84 -11.79 5.61
CA ILE A 83 -11.97 -12.73 6.33
C ILE A 83 -10.68 -12.05 6.77
N LYS A 84 -10.10 -12.52 7.87
CA LYS A 84 -8.83 -12.04 8.40
C LYS A 84 -7.74 -13.07 8.22
N GLY A 85 -6.51 -12.62 8.06
CA GLY A 85 -5.36 -13.49 7.85
C GLY A 85 -4.11 -13.02 8.57
N VAL A 86 -3.18 -13.94 8.80
CA VAL A 86 -1.84 -13.66 9.33
C VAL A 86 -0.80 -14.22 8.37
N PHE A 87 0.13 -13.38 7.92
CA PHE A 87 1.21 -13.73 7.00
C PHE A 87 2.54 -13.93 7.73
N ASP A 88 3.14 -15.13 7.62
CA ASP A 88 4.41 -15.45 8.28
C ASP A 88 5.65 -15.12 7.43
N GLY A 89 5.47 -14.51 6.25
CA GLY A 89 6.53 -14.29 5.27
C GLY A 89 6.50 -15.28 4.09
N LYS A 90 5.76 -16.39 4.21
CA LYS A 90 5.56 -17.38 3.14
C LYS A 90 4.11 -17.85 3.03
N THR A 91 3.41 -18.00 4.14
CA THR A 91 2.06 -18.55 4.23
C THR A 91 1.12 -17.56 4.89
N ILE A 92 -0.09 -17.44 4.35
CA ILE A 92 -1.21 -16.76 5.00
C ILE A 92 -2.09 -17.82 5.65
N SER A 93 -2.29 -17.72 6.96
CA SER A 93 -3.32 -18.48 7.67
C SER A 93 -4.56 -17.61 7.83
N TRP A 94 -5.67 -18.04 7.23
CA TRP A 94 -6.95 -17.33 7.28
C TRP A 94 -7.81 -17.82 8.44
N ASP A 95 -8.65 -16.95 8.98
CA ASP A 95 -9.60 -17.26 10.07
C ASP A 95 -10.71 -18.23 9.65
N ASN A 96 -10.95 -18.39 8.35
CA ASN A 96 -11.85 -19.41 7.79
C ASN A 96 -11.19 -20.81 7.70
N GLY A 97 -9.97 -20.99 8.22
CA GLY A 97 -9.25 -22.26 8.24
C GLY A 97 -8.45 -22.57 6.97
N THR A 98 -8.54 -21.76 5.93
CA THR A 98 -7.74 -21.95 4.71
C THR A 98 -6.31 -21.43 4.88
N LYS A 99 -5.37 -22.00 4.11
CA LYS A 99 -3.97 -21.56 4.10
C LYS A 99 -3.50 -21.33 2.68
N TRP A 100 -2.89 -20.17 2.43
CA TRP A 100 -2.36 -19.80 1.12
C TRP A 100 -0.85 -19.70 1.19
N THR A 101 -0.14 -20.48 0.38
CA THR A 101 1.33 -20.45 0.32
C THR A 101 1.77 -19.62 -0.88
N LYS A 102 2.66 -18.67 -0.63
CA LYS A 102 3.29 -17.84 -1.66
C LYS A 102 4.23 -18.70 -2.52
N GLN A 103 4.14 -18.53 -3.84
CA GLN A 103 5.05 -19.14 -4.81
C GLN A 103 6.41 -18.45 -4.83
#